data_AF-A0A421F484-F1
#
_entry.id   AF-A0A421F484-F1
#
_cell.length_a   1.000
_cell.length_b   1.000
_cell.length_c   1.000
_cell.angle_alpha   90.00
_cell.angle_beta   90.00
_cell.angle_gamma   90.00
#
_symmetry.space_group_name_H-M   'P 1'
#
loop_
_entity.id
_entity.type
_entity.pdbx_description
1 polymer ?
#
loop_
_entity_poly.entity_id
_entity_poly.type
_entity_poly.pdbx_seq_one_letter_code
_entity_poly.pdbx_strand_id
1 'polypeptide(L)'
;MAAVEECVIVIDGANVACQKDGRAYIPKLAAAIEYFRSCQSANDRYPIKCVAFAPNFWLNVKPVPGSSTPRENGAMQTDDWELLNSLVQKDQVILTPSQAHDDFYVIDYAVKYDGFIVTNDMFRDHVANRRVFHGKKLSSTWVRSHCIDFTFVGKEFMPNPRAMERVFKFDPSASLPSSVAPTVNRSSSNSSLPDSSLRKTPSDSNDETDAINDDANEMVVDHAGTKRSKNIDLSEVTYYKVPRELLPMLHGEGGETMEKFQEYTGTYIVLPSLATLESPAPRSRPLSDVLTLSIYGYVRELPGCSAH
;
A
#
# COMPACT_ATOMS: atom_id res chain seq x y z
N MET A 1 17.98 26.31 20.93
CA MET A 1 17.43 26.76 19.65
C MET A 1 16.06 26.09 19.52
N ALA A 2 14.99 26.85 19.31
CA ALA A 2 13.67 26.25 19.06
C ALA A 2 13.78 25.36 17.81
N ALA A 3 13.18 24.16 17.85
CA ALA A 3 13.11 23.32 16.66
C ALA A 3 12.35 24.11 15.60
N VAL A 4 12.98 24.33 14.44
CA VAL A 4 12.26 24.93 13.31
C VAL A 4 11.23 23.89 12.90
N GLU A 5 9.98 24.31 12.91
CA GLU A 5 8.85 23.50 12.48
C GLU A 5 8.88 23.40 10.96
N GLU A 6 9.23 22.22 10.44
CA GLU A 6 9.36 21.97 9.00
C GLU A 6 8.19 21.11 8.51
N CYS A 7 7.72 21.35 7.28
CA CYS A 7 6.82 20.44 6.60
C CYS A 7 7.63 19.40 5.83
N VAL A 8 7.50 18.12 6.21
CA VAL A 8 8.22 17.02 5.56
C VAL A 8 7.44 16.51 4.36
N ILE A 9 8.10 16.49 3.20
CA ILE A 9 7.64 15.86 1.97
C ILE A 9 8.54 14.67 1.68
N VAL A 10 7.95 13.48 1.64
CA VAL A 10 8.63 12.23 1.33
C VAL A 10 8.24 11.81 -0.08
N ILE A 11 9.20 11.67 -0.98
CA ILE A 11 8.95 11.21 -2.34
C ILE A 11 9.18 9.70 -2.40
N ASP A 12 8.16 8.99 -2.87
CA ASP A 12 8.28 7.59 -3.29
C ASP A 12 9.04 7.57 -4.63
N GLY A 13 10.36 7.36 -4.54
CA GLY A 13 11.25 7.49 -5.69
C GLY A 13 10.94 6.47 -6.77
N ALA A 14 10.60 5.23 -6.39
CA ALA A 14 10.23 4.19 -7.33
C ALA A 14 8.95 4.55 -8.10
N ASN A 15 7.90 4.99 -7.41
CA ASN A 15 6.64 5.36 -8.05
C ASN A 15 6.79 6.59 -8.98
N VAL A 16 7.59 7.58 -8.58
CA VAL A 16 7.84 8.77 -9.39
C VAL A 16 8.70 8.48 -10.62
N ALA A 17 9.76 7.67 -10.47
CA ALA A 17 10.69 7.38 -11.55
C ALA A 17 10.20 6.29 -12.52
N CYS A 18 9.41 5.31 -12.06
CA CYS A 18 9.03 4.12 -12.82
C CYS A 18 7.54 4.15 -13.22
N GLN A 19 7.19 4.77 -14.35
CA GLN A 19 5.77 4.91 -14.75
C GLN A 19 5.28 4.04 -15.92
N LYS A 20 6.16 3.52 -16.79
CA LYS A 20 5.71 2.80 -18.00
C LYS A 20 6.43 1.49 -18.33
N ASP A 21 7.76 1.45 -18.22
CA ASP A 21 8.53 0.32 -18.76
C ASP A 21 9.33 -0.45 -17.70
N GLY A 22 9.03 -0.24 -16.41
CA GLY A 22 9.79 -0.80 -15.28
C GLY A 22 11.22 -0.26 -15.13
N ARG A 23 11.66 0.61 -16.05
CA ARG A 23 12.92 1.35 -15.97
C ARG A 23 12.70 2.66 -15.23
N ALA A 24 13.61 2.95 -14.30
CA ALA A 24 13.66 4.23 -13.62
C ALA A 24 14.09 5.32 -14.60
N TYR A 25 13.36 6.44 -14.61
CA TYR A 25 13.74 7.65 -15.33
C TYR A 25 14.05 8.77 -14.33
N ILE A 26 15.33 8.93 -14.04
CA ILE A 26 15.81 9.80 -12.95
C ILE A 26 15.48 11.29 -13.16
N PRO A 27 15.43 11.83 -14.40
CA PRO A 27 15.01 13.22 -14.60
C PRO A 27 13.61 13.54 -14.05
N LYS A 28 12.68 12.56 -14.04
CA LYS A 28 11.35 12.75 -13.41
C LYS A 28 11.46 12.90 -11.90
N LEU A 29 12.27 12.06 -11.26
CA LEU A 29 12.53 12.16 -9.82
C LEU A 29 13.19 13.50 -9.48
N ALA A 30 14.18 13.92 -10.27
CA ALA A 30 14.85 15.20 -10.10
C ALA A 30 13.85 16.37 -10.24
N ALA A 31 12.97 16.35 -11.24
CA ALA A 31 11.95 17.38 -11.44
C ALA A 31 10.97 17.48 -10.25
N ALA A 32 10.55 16.35 -9.69
CA ALA A 32 9.70 16.33 -8.49
C ALA A 32 10.43 16.93 -7.27
N ILE A 33 11.68 16.55 -7.04
CA ILE A 33 12.51 17.12 -5.96
C ILE A 33 12.66 18.63 -6.15
N GLU A 34 12.99 19.08 -7.37
CA GLU A 34 13.16 20.50 -7.69
C GLU A 34 11.87 21.29 -7.46
N TYR A 35 10.72 20.76 -7.86
CA TYR A 35 9.42 21.38 -7.64
C TYR A 35 9.20 21.72 -6.15
N PHE A 36 9.31 20.73 -5.25
CA PHE A 36 9.07 20.95 -3.82
C PHE A 36 10.14 21.84 -3.17
N ARG A 37 11.38 21.77 -3.65
CA ARG A 37 12.45 22.68 -3.20
C ARG A 37 12.20 24.12 -3.66
N SER A 38 11.66 24.33 -4.86
CA SER A 38 11.30 25.68 -5.32
C SER A 38 10.14 26.26 -4.51
N CYS A 39 9.21 25.40 -4.05
CA CYS A 39 8.13 25.78 -3.16
C CYS A 39 8.65 26.22 -1.78
N GLN A 40 9.78 25.67 -1.30
CA GLN A 40 10.42 26.11 -0.05
C GLN A 40 10.73 27.61 -0.06
N SER A 41 11.20 28.14 -1.19
CA SER A 41 11.51 29.57 -1.33
C SER A 41 10.26 30.46 -1.41
N ALA A 42 9.08 29.88 -1.66
CA ALA A 42 7.83 30.60 -1.86
C ALA A 42 6.87 30.51 -0.64
N ASN A 43 7.17 29.65 0.34
CA ASN A 43 6.33 29.47 1.53
C ASN A 43 6.91 30.22 2.73
N ASP A 44 6.32 31.36 3.08
CA ASP A 44 6.78 32.21 4.19
C ASP A 44 6.46 31.66 5.59
N ARG A 45 5.66 30.57 5.70
CA ARG A 45 5.21 30.05 7.01
C ARG A 45 6.19 29.07 7.64
N TYR A 46 6.63 28.09 6.87
CA TYR A 46 7.53 27.04 7.34
C TYR A 46 8.37 26.51 6.17
N PRO A 47 9.62 26.12 6.43
CA PRO A 47 10.43 25.46 5.42
C PRO A 47 9.84 24.11 5.04
N ILE A 48 9.91 23.80 3.75
CA ILE A 48 9.60 22.47 3.21
C ILE A 48 10.90 21.66 3.17
N LYS A 49 10.90 20.53 3.87
CA LYS A 49 11.97 19.53 3.79
C LYS A 49 11.55 18.40 2.86
N CYS A 50 12.20 18.32 1.70
CA CYS A 50 11.93 17.30 0.70
C CYS A 50 13.03 16.23 0.70
N VAL A 51 12.64 14.96 0.80
CA VAL A 51 13.53 13.79 0.70
C VAL A 51 12.86 12.70 -0.12
N ALA A 52 13.62 12.03 -0.99
CA ALA A 52 13.14 10.88 -1.73
C ALA A 52 13.75 9.59 -1.19
N PHE A 53 12.99 8.49 -1.19
CA PHE A 53 13.54 7.15 -0.98
C PHE A 53 13.56 6.40 -2.30
N ALA A 54 14.67 5.72 -2.60
CA ALA A 54 14.81 4.94 -3.82
C ALA A 54 15.51 3.61 -3.54
N PRO A 55 15.25 2.55 -4.32
CA PRO A 55 15.92 1.27 -4.14
C PRO A 55 17.43 1.32 -4.35
N ASN A 56 18.22 0.74 -3.44
CA ASN A 56 19.69 0.72 -3.54
C ASN A 56 20.23 0.06 -4.81
N PHE A 57 19.49 -0.88 -5.41
CA PHE A 57 19.93 -1.57 -6.62
C PHE A 57 19.99 -0.66 -7.86
N TRP A 58 19.43 0.57 -7.81
CA TRP A 58 19.56 1.53 -8.92
C TRP A 58 20.99 2.03 -9.13
N LEU A 59 21.76 2.19 -8.04
CA LEU A 59 23.18 2.55 -8.12
C LEU A 59 24.10 1.34 -8.00
N ASN A 60 23.70 0.34 -7.22
CA ASN A 60 24.56 -0.77 -6.82
C ASN A 60 24.09 -2.11 -7.41
N VAL A 61 24.06 -2.22 -8.74
CA VAL A 61 23.76 -3.50 -9.40
C VAL A 61 24.93 -4.47 -9.15
N LYS A 62 24.64 -5.62 -8.53
CA LYS A 62 25.64 -6.68 -8.36
C LYS A 62 26.11 -7.14 -9.74
N PRO A 63 27.43 -7.27 -9.99
CA PRO A 63 27.91 -7.84 -11.24
C PRO A 63 27.36 -9.25 -11.42
N VAL A 64 26.79 -9.54 -12.59
CA VAL A 64 26.40 -10.91 -12.95
C VAL A 64 27.68 -11.72 -13.13
N PRO A 65 27.87 -12.86 -12.43
CA PRO A 65 29.03 -13.71 -12.63
C PRO A 65 29.01 -14.27 -14.05
N GLY A 66 29.98 -13.86 -14.88
CA GLY A 66 30.11 -14.28 -16.29
C GLY A 66 30.10 -13.14 -17.32
N SER A 67 29.79 -11.91 -16.93
CA SER A 67 29.92 -10.75 -17.82
C SER A 67 31.36 -10.22 -17.83
N SER A 68 32.01 -10.23 -19.00
CA SER A 68 33.38 -9.74 -19.23
C SER A 68 33.48 -8.22 -19.41
N THR A 69 32.38 -7.49 -19.24
CA THR A 69 32.32 -6.03 -19.34
C THR A 69 31.83 -5.46 -18.01
N PRO A 70 32.65 -4.69 -17.25
CA PRO A 70 32.28 -4.18 -15.92
C PRO A 70 31.07 -3.21 -15.91
N ARG A 71 30.56 -2.81 -17.07
CA ARG A 71 29.65 -1.66 -17.23
C ARG A 71 28.33 -1.94 -17.94
N GLU A 72 28.09 -3.13 -18.50
CA GLU A 72 26.80 -3.43 -19.18
C GLU A 72 25.69 -3.91 -18.23
N ASN A 73 25.99 -4.05 -16.93
CA ASN A 73 25.00 -4.41 -15.91
C ASN A 73 24.24 -3.21 -15.32
N GLY A 74 24.42 -2.00 -15.86
CA GLY A 74 23.66 -0.84 -15.42
C GLY A 74 22.19 -0.98 -15.82
N ALA A 75 21.29 -1.25 -14.86
CA ALA A 75 19.84 -1.19 -15.08
C ALA A 75 19.36 0.22 -15.54
N MET A 76 20.26 1.19 -15.54
CA MET A 76 20.03 2.60 -15.79
C MET A 76 21.07 3.16 -16.77
N GLN A 77 20.67 4.13 -17.59
CA GLN A 77 21.58 4.83 -18.52
C GLN A 77 22.65 5.61 -17.73
N THR A 78 23.84 5.80 -18.32
CA THR A 78 24.98 6.47 -17.66
C THR A 78 24.61 7.86 -17.12
N ASP A 79 23.90 8.67 -17.92
CA ASP A 79 23.50 10.03 -17.53
C ASP A 79 22.53 10.03 -16.34
N ASP A 80 21.55 9.11 -16.36
CA ASP A 80 20.60 8.93 -15.26
C ASP A 80 21.33 8.46 -13.99
N TRP A 81 22.38 7.64 -14.13
CA TRP A 81 23.19 7.15 -13.00
C TRP A 81 23.98 8.28 -12.36
N GLU A 82 24.63 9.12 -13.16
CA GLU A 82 25.37 10.28 -12.67
C GLU A 82 24.45 11.27 -11.95
N LEU A 83 23.26 11.51 -12.52
CA LEU A 83 22.24 12.35 -11.91
C LEU A 83 21.78 11.77 -10.57
N LEU A 84 21.44 10.48 -10.52
CA LEU A 84 21.02 9.81 -9.27
C LEU A 84 22.12 9.86 -8.21
N ASN A 85 23.36 9.56 -8.59
CA ASN A 85 24.49 9.64 -7.68
C ASN A 85 24.70 11.07 -7.14
N SER A 86 24.50 12.11 -7.97
CA SER A 86 24.52 13.50 -7.52
C SER A 86 23.41 13.81 -6.52
N LEU A 87 22.18 13.31 -6.75
CA LEU A 87 21.06 13.50 -5.84
C LEU A 87 21.30 12.80 -4.49
N VAL A 88 21.91 11.61 -4.50
CA VAL A 88 22.29 10.86 -3.29
C VAL A 88 23.38 11.59 -2.51
N GLN A 89 24.42 12.09 -3.18
CA GLN A 89 25.50 12.86 -2.53
C GLN A 89 25.01 14.16 -1.88
N LYS A 90 23.87 14.69 -2.33
CA LYS A 90 23.21 15.89 -1.78
C LYS A 90 22.19 15.58 -0.68
N ASP A 91 22.09 14.32 -0.24
CA ASP A 91 21.06 13.81 0.69
C ASP A 91 19.61 14.11 0.24
N GLN A 92 19.40 14.26 -1.07
CA GLN A 92 18.06 14.47 -1.65
C GLN A 92 17.36 13.16 -1.93
N VAL A 93 18.15 12.11 -2.22
CA VAL A 93 17.68 10.74 -2.40
C VAL A 93 18.42 9.86 -1.39
N ILE A 94 17.66 9.10 -0.59
CA ILE A 94 18.17 8.11 0.34
C ILE A 94 17.93 6.72 -0.23
N LEU A 95 19.00 5.94 -0.35
CA LEU A 95 18.89 4.57 -0.84
C LEU A 95 18.39 3.65 0.27
N THR A 96 17.31 2.94 0.01
CA THR A 96 16.78 1.94 0.94
C THR A 96 17.67 0.70 0.93
N PRO A 97 17.84 -0.01 2.07
CA PRO A 97 18.69 -1.20 2.11
C PRO A 97 18.36 -2.23 1.03
N SER A 98 19.38 -2.93 0.54
CA SER A 98 19.21 -3.99 -0.46
C SER A 98 18.18 -5.02 0.02
N GLN A 99 17.30 -5.46 -0.89
CA GLN A 99 16.25 -6.45 -0.64
C GLN A 99 15.14 -6.00 0.34
N ALA A 100 15.17 -4.76 0.83
CA ALA A 100 14.07 -4.19 1.56
C ALA A 100 13.06 -3.51 0.61
N HIS A 101 11.78 -3.54 0.99
CA HIS A 101 10.77 -2.74 0.31
C HIS A 101 10.88 -1.28 0.75
N ASP A 102 10.88 -0.38 -0.21
CA ASP A 102 10.98 1.05 -0.03
C ASP A 102 9.73 1.66 0.63
N ASP A 103 8.55 1.10 0.41
CA ASP A 103 7.29 1.52 1.04
C ASP A 103 7.41 1.64 2.56
N PHE A 104 8.11 0.70 3.23
CA PHE A 104 8.26 0.76 4.68
C PHE A 104 8.98 2.03 5.14
N TYR A 105 10.00 2.47 4.42
CA TYR A 105 10.79 3.65 4.78
C TYR A 105 10.06 4.94 4.42
N VAL A 106 9.41 4.95 3.26
CA VAL A 106 8.58 6.08 2.80
C VAL A 106 7.47 6.37 3.81
N ILE A 107 6.69 5.33 4.16
CA ILE A 107 5.56 5.48 5.08
C ILE A 107 6.05 5.78 6.50
N ASP A 108 7.04 5.05 7.03
CA ASP A 108 7.49 5.28 8.41
C ASP A 108 8.04 6.69 8.60
N TYR A 109 8.84 7.18 7.64
CA TYR A 109 9.41 8.53 7.72
C TYR A 109 8.32 9.59 7.65
N ALA A 110 7.34 9.46 6.76
CA ALA A 110 6.23 10.40 6.68
C ALA A 110 5.37 10.38 7.96
N VAL A 111 5.03 9.20 8.49
CA VAL A 111 4.23 9.06 9.73
C VAL A 111 4.98 9.63 10.94
N LYS A 112 6.29 9.43 11.02
CA LYS A 112 7.14 9.95 12.11
C LYS A 112 7.11 11.47 12.20
N TYR A 113 7.10 12.16 11.07
CA TYR A 113 7.13 13.63 11.02
C TYR A 113 5.78 14.25 10.67
N ASP A 114 4.70 13.46 10.65
CA ASP A 114 3.38 13.88 10.20
C ASP A 114 3.40 14.58 8.82
N GLY A 115 4.28 14.07 7.94
CA GLY A 115 4.56 14.62 6.63
C GLY A 115 3.65 14.07 5.52
N PHE A 116 3.83 14.60 4.32
CA PHE A 116 3.12 14.15 3.14
C PHE A 116 3.99 13.21 2.29
N ILE A 117 3.35 12.28 1.59
CA ILE A 117 4.00 11.34 0.67
C ILE A 117 3.64 11.71 -0.75
N VAL A 118 4.61 11.86 -1.64
CA VAL A 118 4.39 12.01 -3.08
C VAL A 118 4.42 10.63 -3.71
N THR A 119 3.24 10.10 -4.04
CA THR A 119 3.06 8.79 -4.65
C THR A 119 1.68 8.71 -5.32
N ASN A 120 1.57 7.88 -6.36
CA ASN A 120 0.28 7.45 -6.90
C ASN A 120 -0.18 6.10 -6.32
N ASP A 121 0.66 5.44 -5.51
CA ASP A 121 0.24 4.28 -4.75
C ASP A 121 -0.66 4.69 -3.57
N MET A 122 -1.63 3.84 -3.25
CA MET A 122 -2.53 4.02 -2.10
C MET A 122 -2.15 3.09 -0.93
N PHE A 123 -1.03 2.36 -1.02
CA PHE A 123 -0.50 1.47 0.02
C PHE A 123 -1.56 0.51 0.58
N ARG A 124 -2.40 -0.04 -0.31
CA ARG A 124 -3.63 -0.74 0.07
C ARG A 124 -3.34 -1.99 0.89
N ASP A 125 -2.28 -2.70 0.55
CA ASP A 125 -1.79 -3.88 1.25
C ASP A 125 -1.32 -3.52 2.68
N HIS A 126 -0.60 -2.40 2.86
CA HIS A 126 -0.16 -1.93 4.17
C HIS A 126 -1.35 -1.54 5.06
N VAL A 127 -2.38 -0.91 4.48
CA VAL A 127 -3.64 -0.57 5.16
C VAL A 127 -4.43 -1.83 5.52
N ALA A 128 -4.60 -2.77 4.58
CA ALA A 128 -5.34 -4.01 4.79
C ALA A 128 -4.69 -4.88 5.89
N ASN A 129 -3.36 -4.94 5.90
CA ASN A 129 -2.58 -5.67 6.89
C ASN A 129 -2.43 -4.93 8.24
N ARG A 130 -3.11 -3.79 8.43
CA ARG A 130 -3.08 -2.97 9.66
C ARG A 130 -1.66 -2.68 10.14
N ARG A 131 -0.74 -2.41 9.21
CA ARG A 131 0.67 -2.15 9.52
C ARG A 131 0.78 -0.96 10.48
N VAL A 132 1.73 -1.05 11.40
CA VAL A 132 2.00 -0.01 12.39
C VAL A 132 3.31 0.67 12.02
N PHE A 133 3.26 1.99 11.86
CA PHE A 133 4.39 2.85 11.55
C PHE A 133 4.50 3.89 12.65
N HIS A 134 5.68 4.05 13.22
CA HIS A 134 5.90 4.95 14.35
C HIS A 134 4.84 4.85 15.48
N GLY A 135 4.35 3.64 15.78
CA GLY A 135 3.31 3.38 16.79
C GLY A 135 1.86 3.69 16.36
N LYS A 136 1.64 4.20 15.15
CA LYS A 136 0.32 4.51 14.56
C LYS A 136 -0.07 3.44 13.54
N LYS A 137 -1.30 2.94 13.62
CA LYS A 137 -1.85 2.06 12.57
C LYS A 137 -2.09 2.86 11.30
N LEU A 138 -1.58 2.40 10.17
CA LEU A 138 -1.84 3.02 8.87
C LEU A 138 -3.33 2.85 8.53
N SER A 139 -4.01 3.95 8.25
CA SER A 139 -5.42 3.96 7.86
C SER A 139 -5.58 4.54 6.46
N SER A 140 -6.64 4.14 5.76
CA SER A 140 -6.99 4.70 4.46
C SER A 140 -7.26 6.21 4.54
N THR A 141 -7.77 6.70 5.67
CA THR A 141 -7.97 8.14 5.93
C THR A 141 -6.64 8.87 5.99
N TRP A 142 -5.66 8.34 6.73
CA TRP A 142 -4.33 8.95 6.81
C TRP A 142 -3.64 8.97 5.45
N VAL A 143 -3.69 7.86 4.69
CA VAL A 143 -3.15 7.79 3.33
C VAL A 143 -3.79 8.86 2.44
N ARG A 144 -5.12 8.98 2.45
CA ARG A 144 -5.84 9.99 1.65
C ARG A 144 -5.49 11.43 2.01
N SER A 145 -5.25 11.73 3.29
CA SER A 145 -4.92 13.09 3.72
C SER A 145 -3.44 13.43 3.51
N HIS A 146 -2.54 12.45 3.57
CA HIS A 146 -1.09 12.68 3.49
C HIS A 146 -0.47 12.34 2.13
N CYS A 147 -1.12 11.57 1.27
CA CYS A 147 -0.61 11.31 -0.07
C CYS A 147 -0.94 12.44 -1.05
N ILE A 148 0.04 12.76 -1.89
CA ILE A 148 0.00 13.74 -2.97
C ILE A 148 0.15 12.93 -4.26
N ASP A 149 -0.99 12.69 -4.89
CA ASP A 149 -1.04 12.14 -6.24
C ASP A 149 -0.52 13.16 -7.25
N PHE A 150 0.00 12.67 -8.38
CA PHE A 150 0.68 13.50 -9.36
C PHE A 150 0.58 12.92 -10.76
N THR A 151 0.88 13.77 -11.74
CA THR A 151 1.08 13.37 -13.13
C THR A 151 2.32 14.05 -13.70
N PHE A 152 2.71 13.64 -14.90
CA PHE A 152 3.73 14.31 -15.69
C PHE A 152 3.15 14.73 -17.04
N VAL A 153 3.36 16.00 -17.41
CA VAL A 153 3.10 16.49 -18.77
C VAL A 153 4.44 16.64 -19.47
N GLY A 154 4.81 15.60 -20.24
CA GLY A 154 6.15 15.48 -20.79
C GLY A 154 7.19 15.32 -19.68
N LYS A 155 8.00 16.36 -19.46
CA LYS A 155 9.03 16.42 -18.41
C LYS A 155 8.61 17.22 -17.17
N GLU A 156 7.46 17.91 -17.24
CA GLU A 156 6.98 18.77 -16.17
C GLU A 156 6.25 17.93 -15.11
N PHE A 157 6.70 18.05 -13.85
CA PHE A 157 6.04 17.45 -12.71
C PHE A 157 4.82 18.26 -12.33
N MET A 158 3.66 17.60 -12.22
CA MET A 158 2.40 18.24 -11.87
C MET A 158 1.74 17.51 -10.69
N PRO A 159 1.91 17.99 -9.45
CA PRO A 159 1.20 17.44 -8.31
C PRO A 159 -0.26 17.86 -8.33
N ASN A 160 -1.14 17.07 -7.71
CA ASN A 160 -2.55 17.41 -7.60
C ASN A 160 -2.73 18.71 -6.81
N PRO A 161 -3.36 19.76 -7.39
CA PRO A 161 -3.55 21.05 -6.71
C PRO A 161 -4.33 20.92 -5.40
N ARG A 162 -5.31 20.02 -5.32
CA ARG A 162 -6.09 19.78 -4.08
C ARG A 162 -5.26 19.15 -2.97
N ALA A 163 -4.26 18.34 -3.32
CA ALA A 163 -3.32 17.79 -2.36
C ALA A 163 -2.34 18.87 -1.87
N MET A 164 -1.86 19.71 -2.79
CA MET A 164 -1.00 20.84 -2.46
C MET A 164 -1.66 21.86 -1.53
N GLU A 165 -2.97 22.10 -1.66
CA GLU A 165 -3.70 22.93 -0.68
C GLU A 165 -3.53 22.43 0.77
N ARG A 166 -3.49 21.11 0.98
CA ARG A 166 -3.27 20.53 2.32
C ARG A 166 -1.84 20.77 2.80
N VAL A 167 -0.87 20.64 1.90
CA VAL A 167 0.53 20.95 2.18
C VAL A 167 0.72 22.40 2.60
N PHE A 168 0.02 23.35 1.96
CA PHE A 168 0.11 24.78 2.28
C PHE A 168 -0.72 25.22 3.49
N LYS A 169 -1.71 24.42 3.86
CA LYS A 169 -2.55 24.63 5.07
C LYS A 169 -2.03 23.86 6.29
N PHE A 170 -0.95 23.10 6.14
CA PHE A 170 -0.36 22.29 7.19
C PHE A 170 0.10 23.18 8.36
N ASP A 171 -0.12 22.70 9.58
CA ASP A 171 0.31 23.37 10.81
C ASP A 171 1.23 22.43 11.59
N PRO A 172 2.56 22.61 11.53
CA PRO A 172 3.49 21.72 12.20
C PRO A 172 3.42 21.82 13.74
N SER A 173 2.85 22.91 14.29
CA SER A 173 2.70 23.08 15.75
C SER A 173 1.70 22.10 16.35
N ALA A 174 0.76 21.59 15.54
CA ALA A 174 -0.28 20.67 15.99
C ALA A 174 0.19 19.20 16.06
N SER A 175 1.32 18.86 15.46
CA SER A 175 1.74 17.46 15.25
C SER A 175 2.75 16.94 16.28
N LEU A 176 3.25 17.79 17.18
CA LEU A 176 4.19 17.36 18.22
C LEU A 176 3.47 16.57 19.33
N PRO A 177 3.87 15.30 19.59
CA PRO A 177 3.48 14.64 20.83
C PRO A 177 4.11 15.42 21.99
N SER A 178 3.28 15.91 22.90
CA SER A 178 3.73 16.54 24.14
C SER A 178 4.69 15.57 24.84
N SER A 179 5.97 15.93 24.91
CA SER A 179 6.96 15.17 25.66
C SER A 179 6.58 15.23 27.14
N VAL A 180 5.87 14.20 27.60
CA VAL A 180 5.67 13.96 29.03
C VAL A 180 7.00 13.46 29.55
N ALA A 181 7.86 14.38 29.97
CA ALA A 181 9.06 14.03 30.71
C ALA A 181 8.65 13.32 32.01
N PRO A 182 9.12 12.08 32.28
CA PRO A 182 8.92 11.50 33.59
C PRO A 182 9.84 12.23 34.57
N THR A 183 9.24 12.97 35.49
CA THR A 183 9.93 13.51 36.66
C THR A 183 10.42 12.33 37.50
N VAL A 184 11.68 11.94 37.31
CA VAL A 184 12.37 10.95 38.15
C VAL A 184 12.64 11.62 39.50
N ASN A 185 11.72 11.46 40.44
CA ASN A 185 12.02 11.68 41.85
C ASN A 185 12.86 10.51 42.35
N ARG A 186 14.15 10.78 42.52
CA ARG A 186 15.08 9.97 43.29
C ARG A 186 14.69 10.02 44.77
N SER A 187 14.34 8.88 45.35
CA SER A 187 14.55 8.63 46.78
C SER A 187 14.84 7.15 47.00
N SER A 188 16.09 6.89 47.38
CA SER A 188 16.64 5.62 47.80
C SER A 188 16.09 5.21 49.16
N SER A 189 15.70 3.94 49.35
CA SER A 189 16.01 3.18 50.57
C SER A 189 15.61 1.70 50.43
N ASN A 190 16.42 0.88 51.09
CA ASN A 190 16.50 -0.58 51.01
C ASN A 190 15.31 -1.32 51.64
N SER A 191 15.14 -2.57 51.19
CA SER A 191 15.16 -3.82 51.98
C SER A 191 13.94 -4.74 51.90
N SER A 192 14.29 -6.02 51.64
CA SER A 192 13.68 -7.29 52.08
C SER A 192 12.27 -7.72 51.66
N LEU A 193 12.24 -8.87 50.97
CA LEU A 193 11.18 -9.90 50.91
C LEU A 193 10.81 -10.38 52.33
N PRO A 194 9.57 -10.89 52.56
CA PRO A 194 9.33 -12.34 52.37
C PRO A 194 7.93 -12.75 51.86
N ASP A 195 7.94 -13.86 51.12
CA ASP A 195 7.11 -15.08 51.17
C ASP A 195 5.55 -15.10 51.25
N SER A 196 5.02 -15.94 50.36
CA SER A 196 3.78 -16.76 50.41
C SER A 196 2.38 -16.11 50.43
N SER A 197 1.54 -16.48 49.44
CA SER A 197 0.48 -17.50 49.61
C SER A 197 -0.70 -17.33 48.63
N LEU A 198 -1.11 -18.46 48.06
CA LEU A 198 -2.30 -18.70 47.25
C LEU A 198 -3.60 -18.19 47.90
N ARG A 199 -4.47 -17.50 47.12
CA ARG A 199 -5.93 -17.71 47.12
C ARG A 199 -6.55 -17.42 45.75
N LYS A 200 -7.66 -18.12 45.50
CA LYS A 200 -8.32 -18.47 44.25
C LYS A 200 -9.73 -17.84 44.23
N THR A 201 -10.07 -17.10 43.16
CA THR A 201 -11.36 -16.81 42.44
C THR A 201 -12.71 -16.69 43.21
N PRO A 202 -13.83 -16.10 42.67
CA PRO A 202 -14.19 -15.82 41.26
C PRO A 202 -14.98 -14.49 40.96
N SER A 203 -15.33 -14.29 39.66
CA SER A 203 -16.44 -13.49 39.06
C SER A 203 -16.42 -11.95 39.26
N ASP A 204 -16.74 -11.06 38.32
CA ASP A 204 -17.80 -11.07 37.28
C ASP A 204 -17.45 -10.16 36.07
N SER A 205 -18.11 -10.49 34.96
CA SER A 205 -18.16 -9.89 33.63
C SER A 205 -18.75 -8.47 33.55
N ASN A 206 -18.34 -7.69 32.55
CA ASN A 206 -19.25 -7.00 31.61
C ASN A 206 -18.47 -6.48 30.39
N ASP A 207 -18.75 -7.13 29.26
CA ASP A 207 -18.29 -6.83 27.91
C ASP A 207 -19.52 -6.22 27.18
N GLU A 208 -19.45 -4.96 26.75
CA GLU A 208 -20.50 -4.35 25.91
C GLU A 208 -20.06 -4.48 24.44
N THR A 209 -20.80 -5.30 23.70
CA THR A 209 -20.69 -5.46 22.25
C THR A 209 -21.91 -4.81 21.60
N ASP A 210 -21.67 -3.76 20.80
CA ASP A 210 -22.68 -3.17 19.93
C ASP A 210 -22.84 -4.01 18.66
N ALA A 211 -24.02 -4.61 18.53
CA ALA A 211 -24.46 -5.35 17.35
C ALA A 211 -25.05 -4.39 16.30
N ILE A 212 -24.56 -4.47 15.07
CA ILE A 212 -25.29 -4.01 13.88
C ILE A 212 -25.44 -5.21 12.96
N ASN A 213 -26.69 -5.66 12.85
CA ASN A 213 -27.18 -6.60 11.84
C ASN A 213 -27.07 -5.94 10.46
N ASP A 214 -26.54 -6.65 9.47
CA ASP A 214 -26.97 -6.45 8.10
C ASP A 214 -26.98 -7.77 7.32
N ASP A 215 -28.03 -7.88 6.53
CA ASP A 215 -28.70 -9.03 5.97
C ASP A 215 -27.83 -9.80 4.94
N ALA A 216 -27.49 -11.05 5.25
CA ALA A 216 -26.83 -11.96 4.32
C ALA A 216 -27.90 -12.72 3.51
N ASN A 217 -28.12 -12.31 2.26
CA ASN A 217 -28.86 -13.11 1.30
C ASN A 217 -28.18 -14.47 1.13
N GLU A 218 -28.89 -15.50 1.55
CA GLU A 218 -28.67 -16.92 1.37
C GLU A 218 -28.49 -17.26 -0.12
N MET A 219 -27.29 -17.68 -0.52
CA MET A 219 -27.04 -18.30 -1.83
C MET A 219 -26.78 -19.79 -1.65
N VAL A 220 -27.79 -20.58 -2.01
CA VAL A 220 -27.73 -22.05 -2.04
C VAL A 220 -26.85 -22.48 -3.22
N VAL A 221 -25.83 -23.30 -2.95
CA VAL A 221 -24.96 -23.90 -3.96
C VAL A 221 -25.19 -25.41 -3.97
N ASP A 222 -25.74 -25.92 -5.07
CA ASP A 222 -25.84 -27.36 -5.31
C ASP A 222 -24.44 -27.94 -5.48
N HIS A 223 -24.09 -28.93 -4.64
CA HIS A 223 -22.80 -29.60 -4.65
C HIS A 223 -22.96 -31.05 -5.13
N ALA A 224 -22.50 -31.33 -6.35
CA ALA A 224 -22.14 -32.67 -6.78
C ALA A 224 -20.78 -32.63 -7.48
N GLY A 225 -19.72 -33.04 -6.80
CA GLY A 225 -18.41 -33.24 -7.42
C GLY A 225 -17.19 -32.85 -6.56
N THR A 226 -16.60 -33.85 -5.91
CA THR A 226 -15.17 -33.97 -5.53
C THR A 226 -14.44 -32.72 -5.02
N LYS A 227 -14.53 -32.48 -3.70
CA LYS A 227 -13.87 -31.40 -2.98
C LYS A 227 -12.35 -31.60 -2.90
N ARG A 228 -11.58 -30.84 -3.69
CA ARG A 228 -10.28 -30.30 -3.24
C ARG A 228 -10.59 -28.96 -2.57
N SER A 229 -10.39 -28.84 -1.26
CA SER A 229 -10.53 -27.54 -0.58
C SER A 229 -9.42 -26.62 -1.07
N LYS A 230 -9.69 -25.82 -2.09
CA LYS A 230 -8.80 -24.74 -2.52
C LYS A 230 -8.99 -23.61 -1.51
N ASN A 231 -7.90 -23.15 -0.90
CA ASN A 231 -7.89 -21.98 -0.04
C ASN A 231 -7.99 -20.75 -0.98
N ILE A 232 -9.20 -20.27 -1.22
CA ILE A 232 -9.46 -19.16 -2.15
C ILE A 232 -9.22 -17.87 -1.39
N ASP A 233 -8.37 -16.99 -1.94
CA ASP A 233 -8.18 -15.67 -1.36
C ASP A 233 -9.40 -14.81 -1.67
N LEU A 234 -10.18 -14.47 -0.64
CA LEU A 234 -11.30 -13.54 -0.78
C LEU A 234 -10.85 -12.07 -0.64
N SER A 235 -9.57 -11.81 -0.36
CA SER A 235 -9.03 -10.44 -0.18
C SER A 235 -8.76 -9.71 -1.50
N GLU A 236 -8.60 -10.45 -2.60
CA GLU A 236 -8.40 -9.89 -3.95
C GLU A 236 -9.58 -10.27 -4.85
N VAL A 237 -10.39 -9.26 -5.21
CA VAL A 237 -11.49 -9.42 -6.18
C VAL A 237 -11.33 -8.42 -7.31
N THR A 238 -11.20 -8.92 -8.54
CA THR A 238 -11.23 -8.09 -9.73
C THR A 238 -12.60 -8.16 -10.38
N TYR A 239 -13.23 -7.00 -10.59
CA TYR A 239 -14.54 -6.89 -11.21
C TYR A 239 -14.42 -6.50 -12.68
N TYR A 240 -15.02 -7.31 -13.56
CA TYR A 240 -15.10 -7.02 -14.99
C TYR A 240 -16.54 -6.79 -15.43
N LYS A 241 -16.75 -5.74 -16.23
CA LYS A 241 -18.02 -5.49 -16.89
C LYS A 241 -18.03 -6.21 -18.22
N VAL A 242 -18.91 -7.19 -18.35
CA VAL A 242 -19.01 -8.04 -19.55
C VAL A 242 -20.38 -7.84 -20.20
N PRO A 243 -20.44 -7.59 -21.51
CA PRO A 243 -21.69 -7.62 -22.26
C PRO A 243 -22.41 -8.95 -22.08
N ARG A 244 -23.72 -8.90 -21.84
CA ARG A 244 -24.56 -10.07 -21.56
C ARG A 244 -24.48 -11.14 -22.67
N GLU A 245 -24.31 -10.73 -23.92
CA GLU A 245 -24.14 -11.60 -25.08
C GLU A 245 -22.92 -12.52 -25.03
N LEU A 246 -21.90 -12.18 -24.23
CA LEU A 246 -20.68 -12.99 -24.10
C LEU A 246 -20.77 -14.06 -23.00
N LEU A 247 -21.81 -14.04 -22.16
CA LEU A 247 -21.95 -15.01 -21.07
C LEU A 247 -22.02 -16.47 -21.55
N PRO A 248 -22.80 -16.83 -22.58
CA PRO A 248 -22.85 -18.22 -23.05
C PRO A 248 -21.49 -18.71 -23.54
N MET A 249 -20.70 -17.83 -24.15
CA MET A 249 -19.34 -18.12 -24.60
C MET A 249 -18.37 -18.32 -23.43
N LEU A 250 -18.54 -17.56 -22.34
CA LEU A 250 -17.72 -17.69 -21.13
C LEU A 250 -18.07 -18.93 -20.31
N HIS A 251 -19.35 -19.27 -20.18
CA HIS A 251 -19.78 -20.51 -19.52
C HIS A 251 -19.35 -21.74 -20.34
N GLY A 252 -19.46 -21.68 -21.66
CA GLY A 252 -19.43 -22.88 -22.51
C GLY A 252 -20.69 -23.73 -22.35
N GLU A 253 -20.79 -24.81 -23.12
CA GLU A 253 -21.88 -25.79 -22.94
C GLU A 253 -21.78 -26.40 -21.53
N GLY A 254 -22.82 -26.22 -20.72
CA GLY A 254 -22.90 -26.79 -19.37
C GLY A 254 -21.95 -26.18 -18.33
N GLY A 255 -21.24 -25.09 -18.61
CA GLY A 255 -20.27 -24.48 -17.67
C GLY A 255 -18.85 -25.03 -17.76
N GLU A 256 -18.59 -25.99 -18.66
CA GLU A 256 -17.30 -26.70 -18.74
C GLU A 256 -16.11 -25.79 -19.09
N THR A 257 -16.32 -24.77 -19.91
CA THR A 257 -15.23 -23.88 -20.36
C THR A 257 -14.67 -23.09 -19.18
N MET A 258 -15.56 -22.59 -18.33
CA MET A 258 -15.17 -21.83 -17.15
C MET A 258 -14.50 -22.74 -16.10
N GLU A 259 -15.01 -23.94 -15.89
CA GLU A 259 -14.42 -24.90 -14.94
C GLU A 259 -12.99 -25.26 -15.34
N LYS A 260 -12.75 -25.62 -16.61
CA LYS A 260 -11.42 -25.93 -17.15
C LYS A 260 -10.47 -24.74 -17.03
N PHE A 261 -10.97 -23.52 -17.27
CA PHE A 261 -10.16 -22.31 -17.13
C PHE A 261 -9.74 -22.08 -15.68
N GLN A 262 -10.68 -22.16 -14.72
CA GLN A 262 -10.40 -22.02 -13.28
C GLN A 262 -9.47 -23.12 -12.75
N GLU A 263 -9.54 -24.33 -13.30
CA GLU A 263 -8.59 -25.40 -12.97
C GLU A 263 -7.19 -25.08 -13.48
N TYR A 264 -7.07 -24.61 -14.73
CA TYR A 264 -5.78 -24.30 -15.35
C TYR A 264 -5.08 -23.10 -14.71
N THR A 265 -5.81 -22.02 -14.44
CA THR A 265 -5.25 -20.77 -13.89
C THR A 265 -5.21 -20.76 -12.35
N GLY A 266 -5.96 -21.65 -11.70
CA GLY A 266 -6.15 -21.66 -10.26
C GLY A 266 -7.06 -20.54 -9.74
N THR A 267 -7.47 -19.59 -10.60
CA THR A 267 -8.33 -18.48 -10.21
C THR A 267 -9.76 -18.96 -9.98
N TYR A 268 -10.44 -18.39 -9.00
CA TYR A 268 -11.86 -18.65 -8.81
C TYR A 268 -12.69 -17.55 -9.48
N ILE A 269 -13.63 -17.90 -10.36
CA ILE A 269 -14.37 -16.94 -11.17
C ILE A 269 -15.86 -17.16 -10.97
N VAL A 270 -16.58 -16.10 -10.59
CA VAL A 270 -18.03 -16.13 -10.35
C VAL A 270 -18.73 -15.38 -11.48
N LEU A 271 -19.47 -16.13 -12.29
CA LEU A 271 -20.34 -15.61 -13.35
C LEU A 271 -21.80 -15.55 -12.89
N PRO A 272 -22.57 -14.53 -13.31
CA PRO A 272 -24.01 -14.50 -13.08
C PRO A 272 -24.74 -15.67 -13.77
N SER A 273 -25.66 -16.33 -13.05
CA SER A 273 -26.40 -17.47 -13.59
C SER A 273 -27.33 -17.11 -14.75
N LEU A 274 -27.34 -17.94 -15.79
CA LEU A 274 -28.28 -17.88 -16.91
C LEU A 274 -29.73 -18.16 -16.49
N ALA A 275 -30.00 -18.72 -15.31
CA ALA A 275 -31.36 -19.05 -14.84
C ALA A 275 -32.28 -17.83 -14.63
N THR A 276 -31.75 -16.60 -14.72
CA THR A 276 -32.57 -15.37 -14.79
C THR A 276 -33.23 -15.14 -16.16
N LEU A 277 -33.04 -16.03 -17.15
CA LEU A 277 -33.66 -15.92 -18.47
C LEU A 277 -35.15 -16.27 -18.52
N GLU A 278 -35.66 -17.11 -17.60
CA GLU A 278 -36.97 -17.76 -17.80
C GLU A 278 -38.02 -17.52 -16.69
N SER A 279 -37.76 -16.68 -15.69
CA SER A 279 -38.77 -16.41 -14.66
C SER A 279 -39.71 -15.26 -15.05
N PRO A 280 -41.02 -15.50 -15.23
CA PRO A 280 -41.97 -14.45 -15.54
C PRO A 280 -42.45 -13.81 -14.23
N ALA A 281 -41.69 -12.85 -13.71
CA ALA A 281 -42.13 -12.02 -12.57
C ALA A 281 -42.35 -10.55 -13.02
N PRO A 282 -43.52 -9.94 -12.70
CA PRO A 282 -43.89 -8.65 -13.22
C PRO A 282 -43.34 -7.53 -12.34
N ARG A 283 -42.37 -6.77 -12.86
CA ARG A 283 -42.14 -5.32 -12.67
C ARG A 283 -40.79 -4.96 -13.28
N SER A 284 -40.87 -4.50 -14.51
CA SER A 284 -39.78 -4.13 -15.41
C SER A 284 -38.81 -3.10 -14.79
N ARG A 285 -37.69 -3.57 -14.26
CA ARG A 285 -36.42 -2.86 -14.41
C ARG A 285 -35.79 -3.34 -15.72
N PRO A 286 -35.30 -2.44 -16.59
CA PRO A 286 -34.56 -2.88 -17.77
C PRO A 286 -33.39 -3.75 -17.29
N LEU A 287 -33.32 -4.98 -17.79
CA LEU A 287 -32.20 -5.88 -17.54
C LEU A 287 -30.96 -5.17 -18.09
N SER A 288 -29.96 -4.95 -17.24
CA SER A 288 -28.70 -4.35 -17.67
C SER A 288 -28.04 -5.25 -18.72
N ASP A 289 -27.71 -4.66 -19.87
CA ASP A 289 -26.95 -5.28 -20.96
C ASP A 289 -25.50 -5.58 -20.56
N VAL A 290 -25.07 -5.04 -19.42
CA VAL A 290 -23.75 -5.24 -18.84
C VAL A 290 -23.88 -5.96 -17.50
N LEU A 291 -23.09 -7.02 -17.34
CA LEU A 291 -23.03 -7.84 -16.14
C LEU A 291 -21.66 -7.74 -15.48
N THR A 292 -21.62 -7.89 -14.16
CA THR A 292 -20.37 -7.85 -13.40
C THR A 292 -19.89 -9.27 -13.13
N LEU A 293 -18.69 -9.58 -13.61
CA LEU A 293 -17.93 -10.79 -13.32
C LEU A 293 -16.97 -10.51 -12.16
N SER A 294 -16.83 -11.46 -11.23
CA SER A 294 -15.87 -11.38 -10.12
C SER A 294 -14.80 -12.46 -10.26
N ILE A 295 -13.52 -12.06 -10.21
CA ILE A 295 -12.35 -12.97 -10.28
C ILE A 295 -11.56 -12.87 -8.98
N TYR A 296 -11.30 -14.02 -8.36
CA TYR A 296 -10.60 -14.17 -7.08
C TYR A 296 -9.25 -14.87 -7.29
N GLY A 297 -8.24 -14.38 -6.59
CA GLY A 297 -6.87 -14.89 -6.62
C GLY A 297 -6.71 -16.25 -5.93
N TYR A 298 -5.66 -16.99 -6.32
CA TYR A 298 -5.28 -18.25 -5.70
C TYR A 298 -4.12 -18.05 -4.72
N VAL A 299 -4.29 -18.43 -3.45
CA VAL A 299 -3.17 -18.48 -2.50
C VAL A 299 -2.38 -19.76 -2.74
N ARG A 300 -1.16 -19.63 -3.26
CA ARG A 300 -0.22 -20.75 -3.31
C ARG A 300 0.40 -20.91 -1.92
N GLU A 301 -0.12 -21.84 -1.12
CA GLU A 301 0.59 -22.29 0.09
C GLU A 301 1.93 -22.90 -0.34
N LEU A 302 3.03 -22.21 -0.05
CA LEU A 302 4.38 -22.74 -0.23
C LEU A 302 4.60 -23.83 0.83
N PRO A 303 4.98 -25.07 0.44
CA PRO A 303 5.19 -26.13 1.40
C PRO A 303 6.44 -25.84 2.26
N GLY A 304 6.19 -25.71 3.56
CA GLY A 304 7.08 -25.65 4.73
C GLY A 304 8.61 -25.65 4.53
N CYS A 305 9.25 -24.53 4.91
CA CYS A 305 10.60 -24.56 5.47
C CYS A 305 10.49 -24.77 6.99
N SER A 306 10.61 -26.03 7.41
CA SER A 306 10.88 -26.39 8.81
C SER A 306 12.23 -25.79 9.22
N ALA A 307 12.24 -25.06 10.32
CA ALA A 307 13.45 -24.57 10.96
C ALA A 307 14.35 -25.74 11.39
N HIS A 308 15.61 -25.70 10.96
CA HIS A 308 16.76 -26.34 11.61
C HIS A 308 17.97 -25.42 11.45
#